data_AF-A0A5C7QG04-F1
#
_entry.id   AF-A0A5C7QG04-F1
#
_cell.length_a   1.000
_cell.length_b   1.000
_cell.length_c   1.000
_cell.angle_alpha   90.00
_cell.angle_beta   90.00
_cell.angle_gamma   90.00
#
_symmetry.space_group_name_H-M   'P 1'
#
loop_
_entity.id
_entity.type
_entity.pdbx_description
1 polymer ?
#
loop_
_entity_poly.entity_id
_entity_poly.type
_entity_poly.pdbx_seq_one_letter_code
_entity_poly.pdbx_strand_id
1 'polypeptide(L)'
;MDLATFLVQCLNAVQYGLLLFLVASGLTLIFGIMGVINLAHGSFYMIGAYLAFVLASVTGNLFAAIALGIPLALLFWAFLEWAL
;
A
#
# COMPACT_ATOMS: atom_id res chain seq x y z
N MET A 1 27.10 -14.08 -23.17
CA MET A 1 26.95 -12.83 -22.40
C MET A 1 28.33 -12.24 -22.26
N ASP A 2 28.54 -11.03 -22.74
CA ASP A 2 29.86 -10.39 -22.63
C ASP A 2 30.15 -10.01 -21.18
N LEU A 3 31.42 -10.06 -20.78
CA LEU A 3 31.86 -9.75 -19.42
C LEU A 3 31.36 -8.37 -18.95
N ALA A 4 31.31 -7.40 -19.87
CA ALA A 4 30.76 -6.08 -19.61
C ALA A 4 29.27 -6.12 -19.22
N THR A 5 28.45 -6.91 -19.92
CA THR A 5 27.01 -7.05 -19.60
C THR A 5 26.77 -7.78 -18.29
N PHE A 6 27.62 -8.75 -17.95
CA PHE A 6 27.58 -9.43 -16.65
C PHE A 6 27.88 -8.45 -15.50
N LEU A 7 28.94 -7.64 -15.62
CA LEU A 7 29.30 -6.63 -14.62
C LEU A 7 28.20 -5.58 -14.44
N VAL A 8 27.58 -5.12 -15.53
CA VAL A 8 26.45 -4.18 -15.47
C VAL A 8 25.26 -4.81 -14.74
N GLN A 9 24.96 -6.09 -14.95
CA GLN A 9 23.87 -6.75 -14.22
C GLN A 9 24.16 -6.94 -12.74
N CYS A 10 25.40 -7.22 -12.35
CA CYS A 10 25.80 -7.24 -10.95
C CYS A 10 25.59 -5.86 -10.29
N LEU A 11 25.98 -4.78 -10.96
CA LEU A 11 25.75 -3.42 -10.46
C LEU A 11 24.26 -3.09 -10.34
N ASN A 12 23.44 -3.50 -11.31
CA ASN A 12 21.98 -3.34 -11.23
C ASN A 12 21.39 -4.12 -10.06
N ALA A 13 21.84 -5.36 -9.81
CA ALA A 13 21.38 -6.15 -8.68
C ALA A 13 21.74 -5.50 -7.34
N VAL A 14 22.94 -4.93 -7.22
CA VAL A 14 23.36 -4.18 -6.02
C VAL A 14 22.53 -2.91 -5.84
N GLN A 15 22.30 -2.15 -6.91
CA GLN A 15 21.45 -0.95 -6.86
C GLN A 15 20.03 -1.29 -6.39
N TYR A 16 19.42 -2.31 -7.00
CA TYR A 16 18.07 -2.74 -6.64
C TYR A 16 18.02 -3.31 -5.22
N GLY A 17 19.04 -4.08 -4.83
CA GLY A 17 19.20 -4.61 -3.48
C GLY A 17 19.31 -3.53 -2.42
N LEU A 18 20.08 -2.46 -2.70
CA LEU A 18 20.19 -1.29 -1.81
C LEU A 18 18.86 -0.54 -1.67
N LEU A 19 18.11 -0.39 -2.77
CA LEU A 19 16.80 0.24 -2.76
C LEU A 19 15.83 -0.57 -1.87
N LEU A 20 15.76 -1.88 -2.08
CA LEU A 20 14.94 -2.79 -1.27
C LEU A 20 15.39 -2.81 0.20
N PHE A 21 16.70 -2.80 0.45
CA PHE A 21 17.27 -2.73 1.79
C PHE A 21 16.87 -1.43 2.50
N LEU A 22 16.97 -0.28 1.83
CA LEU A 22 16.57 1.01 2.39
C LEU A 22 15.10 1.00 2.81
N VAL A 23 14.22 0.52 1.93
CA VAL A 23 12.78 0.38 2.20
C VAL A 23 12.52 -0.55 3.39
N ALA A 24 13.15 -1.73 3.41
CA ALA A 24 13.00 -2.68 4.51
C ALA A 24 13.55 -2.13 5.84
N SER A 25 14.70 -1.46 5.80
CA SER A 25 15.34 -0.87 6.98
C SER A 25 14.50 0.25 7.58
N GLY A 26 13.88 1.10 6.75
CA GLY A 26 12.94 2.12 7.20
C GLY A 26 11.73 1.52 7.91
N LEU A 27 11.20 0.41 7.39
CA LEU A 27 10.11 -0.32 8.02
C LEU A 27 10.54 -0.94 9.37
N THR A 28 11.74 -1.52 9.45
CA THR A 28 12.28 -2.03 10.73
C THR A 28 12.58 -0.93 11.74
N LEU A 29 12.97 0.27 11.32
CA LEU A 29 13.22 1.42 12.20
C LEU A 29 11.93 1.96 12.81
N ILE A 30 10.90 2.11 11.99
CA ILE A 30 9.54 2.51 12.43
C ILE A 30 9.02 1.51 13.45
N PHE A 31 9.14 0.21 13.19
CA PHE A 31 8.68 -0.84 14.08
C PHE A 31 9.55 -1.02 15.34
N GLY A 32 10.87 -0.88 15.20
CA GLY A 32 11.84 -1.07 16.29
C GLY A 32 11.79 0.04 17.34
N ILE A 33 11.41 1.27 16.96
CA ILE A 33 11.31 2.41 17.88
C ILE A 33 9.90 2.53 18.47
N MET A 34 8.84 2.33 17.69
CA MET A 34 7.46 2.46 18.19
C MET A 34 6.95 1.22 18.94
N GLY A 35 7.62 0.06 18.82
CA GLY A 35 7.24 -1.17 19.53
C GLY A 35 5.90 -1.78 19.11
N VAL A 36 5.24 -1.23 18.09
CA VAL A 36 3.93 -1.67 17.58
C VAL A 36 3.98 -1.76 16.06
N ILE A 37 3.41 -2.84 15.50
CA ILE A 37 3.29 -3.02 14.05
C ILE A 37 2.25 -2.01 13.54
N ASN A 38 2.70 -0.93 12.88
CA ASN A 38 1.81 0.02 12.24
C ASN A 38 1.21 -0.59 10.95
N LEU A 39 0.06 -1.26 11.07
CA LEU A 39 -0.71 -1.80 9.94
C LEU A 39 -1.67 -0.77 9.33
N ALA A 40 -1.42 0.54 9.46
CA ALA A 40 -2.29 1.60 8.93
C ALA A 40 -2.68 1.35 7.46
N HIS A 41 -1.73 0.92 6.63
CA HIS A 41 -1.98 0.62 5.23
C HIS A 41 -2.94 -0.57 5.02
N GLY A 42 -2.82 -1.62 5.86
CA GLY A 42 -3.71 -2.77 5.84
C GLY A 42 -5.11 -2.45 6.36
N SER A 43 -5.23 -1.61 7.39
CA SER A 43 -6.53 -1.15 7.89
C SER A 43 -7.28 -0.27 6.89
N PHE A 44 -6.59 0.59 6.15
CA PHE A 44 -7.23 1.39 5.09
C PHE A 44 -7.73 0.53 3.93
N TYR A 45 -6.94 -0.49 3.54
CA TYR A 45 -7.38 -1.46 2.54
C TYR A 45 -8.63 -2.23 3.00
N MET A 46 -8.64 -2.70 4.25
CA MET A 46 -9.79 -3.42 4.84
C MET A 46 -11.05 -2.56 4.86
N ILE A 47 -10.95 -1.28 5.23
CA ILE A 47 -12.10 -0.36 5.23
C ILE A 47 -12.66 -0.19 3.81
N GLY A 48 -11.80 0.03 2.82
CA GLY A 48 -12.24 0.14 1.41
C GLY A 48 -12.90 -1.15 0.89
N ALA A 49 -12.33 -2.31 1.22
CA ALA A 49 -12.89 -3.61 0.83
C ALA A 49 -14.25 -3.88 1.49
N TYR A 50 -14.39 -3.57 2.78
CA TYR A 50 -15.65 -3.73 3.50
C TYR A 50 -16.73 -2.79 2.97
N LEU A 51 -16.35 -1.54 2.64
CA LEU A 51 -17.25 -0.57 2.04
C LEU A 51 -17.77 -1.06 0.67
N ALA A 52 -16.88 -1.58 -0.18
CA ALA A 52 -17.26 -2.17 -1.46
C ALA A 52 -18.18 -3.39 -1.28
N PHE A 53 -17.90 -4.25 -0.30
CA PHE A 53 -18.74 -5.41 0.02
C PHE A 53 -20.15 -5.00 0.46
N VAL A 54 -20.26 -4.04 1.39
CA VAL A 54 -21.56 -3.54 1.88
C VAL A 54 -22.32 -2.87 0.74
N LEU A 55 -21.68 -2.01 -0.06
CA LEU A 55 -22.33 -1.35 -1.19
C LEU A 55 -22.79 -2.36 -2.25
N ALA A 56 -22.01 -3.40 -2.53
CA ALA A 56 -22.40 -4.48 -3.44
C ALA A 56 -23.59 -5.27 -2.91
N SER A 57 -23.65 -5.52 -1.60
CA SER A 57 -24.77 -6.21 -0.96
C SER A 57 -26.07 -5.40 -0.98
N VAL A 58 -25.98 -4.07 -0.89
CA VAL A 58 -27.15 -3.17 -0.88
C VAL A 58 -27.64 -2.83 -2.30
N THR A 59 -26.72 -2.57 -3.23
CA THR A 59 -27.08 -2.21 -4.62
C THR A 59 -27.37 -3.42 -5.50
N GLY A 60 -26.95 -4.62 -5.11
CA GLY A 60 -27.06 -5.84 -5.92
C GLY A 60 -26.26 -5.80 -7.23
N ASN A 61 -25.48 -4.74 -7.47
CA ASN A 61 -24.71 -4.53 -8.69
C ASN A 61 -23.29 -4.06 -8.34
N LEU A 62 -22.32 -4.88 -8.72
CA LEU A 62 -20.90 -4.63 -8.48
C LEU A 62 -20.41 -3.31 -9.11
N PHE A 63 -20.91 -2.95 -10.30
CA PHE A 63 -20.49 -1.71 -10.97
C PHE A 63 -20.99 -0.46 -10.26
N ALA A 64 -22.22 -0.49 -9.76
CA ALA A 64 -22.78 0.60 -8.95
C ALA A 64 -22.05 0.73 -7.60
N ALA A 65 -21.70 -0.42 -7.00
CA ALA A 65 -20.93 -0.45 -5.76
C ALA A 65 -19.51 0.11 -5.91
N ILE A 66 -18.83 -0.18 -7.01
CA ILE A 66 -17.51 0.40 -7.30
C ILE A 66 -17.63 1.90 -7.57
N ALA A 67 -18.60 2.31 -8.40
CA ALA A 67 -18.81 3.71 -8.75
C ALA A 67 -19.12 4.60 -7.53
N LEU A 68 -19.86 4.08 -6.54
CA LEU A 68 -20.14 4.76 -5.28
C LEU A 68 -19.03 4.56 -4.23
N GLY A 69 -18.37 3.41 -4.24
CA GLY A 69 -17.33 3.05 -3.27
C GLY A 69 -16.08 3.91 -3.41
N ILE A 70 -15.68 4.25 -4.65
CA ILE A 70 -14.53 5.13 -4.92
C ILE A 70 -14.69 6.51 -4.26
N PRO A 71 -15.76 7.30 -4.52
CA PRO A 71 -15.92 8.61 -3.91
C PRO A 71 -16.11 8.53 -2.38
N LEU A 72 -16.78 7.50 -1.87
CA LEU A 72 -16.94 7.32 -0.42
C LEU A 72 -15.61 7.00 0.27
N ALA A 73 -14.76 6.16 -0.33
CA ALA A 73 -13.43 5.88 0.20
C ALA A 73 -12.53 7.12 0.18
N LEU A 74 -12.60 7.95 -0.87
CA LEU A 74 -11.89 9.23 -0.96
C LEU A 74 -12.35 10.22 0.10
N LEU A 75 -13.66 10.34 0.32
CA LEU A 75 -14.22 11.20 1.38
C LEU A 75 -13.79 10.74 2.77
N PHE A 76 -13.80 9.43 3.01
CA PHE A 76 -13.34 8.86 4.28
C PHE A 76 -11.85 9.16 4.53
N TRP A 77 -11.02 9.06 3.49
CA TRP A 77 -9.61 9.41 3.58
C TRP A 77 -9.38 10.91 3.82
N ALA A 78 -10.10 11.78 3.11
CA ALA A 78 -10.02 13.23 3.31
C ALA A 78 -10.45 13.66 4.73
N PHE A 79 -11.47 12.99 5.30
CA PHE A 79 -11.87 13.23 6.69
C PHE A 79 -10.80 12.81 7.69
N LEU A 80 -10.13 11.68 7.46
CA LEU A 80 -9.02 11.21 8.30
C LEU A 80 -7.83 12.17 8.25
N GLU A 81 -7.48 12.68 7.06
CA GLU A 81 -6.42 13.68 6.90
C GLU A 81 -6.74 14.98 7.66
N TRP A 82 -8.02 15.38 7.72
CA TRP A 82 -8.44 16.53 8.50
C TRP A 82 -8.39 16.30 10.02
N ALA A 83 -8.62 15.06 10.47
CA ALA A 83 -8.77 14.73 11.88
C ALA A 83 -7.46 14.38 12.61
N LEU A 84 -6.39 14.04 11.88
CA LEU A 84 -5.06 13.66 12.38
C LEU A 84 -4.05 14.79 12.18
#